data_AF-A0A1A8QZE2-F1
#
_entry.id   AF-A0A1A8QZE2-F1
#
_cell.length_a   1.000
_cell.length_b   1.000
_cell.length_c   1.000
_cell.angle_alpha   90.00
_cell.angle_beta   90.00
_cell.angle_gamma   90.00
#
_symmetry.space_group_name_H-M   'P 1'
#
loop_
_entity.id
_entity.type
_entity.pdbx_description
1 polymer ?
#
loop_
_entity_poly.entity_id
_entity_poly.type
_entity_poly.pdbx_seq_one_letter_code
_entity_poly.pdbx_strand_id
1 'polypeptide(L)'
;MSQKTAKTWSLRLLPFLLSFISFVMYYCSYSILQSYGGTSKSPNSSKALCGGWLTQKKWESLNFNSSRQTQLFLRLKDFFWQEHLSKLPLPYGVKGSEFLLLKVLAITANYQMPANLENLECRTCVVIGNGFVIKNSSLGDIINKYDVVIRLNDAPVKGYEEDVGNKTTMRFFYPESASYNPGLQNEPDTLMVLVPFKMHDLRWLKEILYNEKRVRKGFWKPPPQIWLGDVSKIRVLDPHFLHQTADKLLHLLPPKGKQTPVHPTTGLLSIFVALNYCDVVHVAGFGYPSAKNHRQPIHYYGRETMKSMKNSYHDLNHEAKALKRLEESGAILYLHPHL
;
A
#
# COMPACT_ATOMS: atom_id res chain seq x y z
N MET A 1 -18.94 -21.01 81.17
CA MET A 1 -18.10 -19.87 80.69
C MET A 1 -16.77 -20.45 80.24
N SER A 2 -16.16 -20.19 79.09
CA SER A 2 -16.44 -19.38 77.91
C SER A 2 -15.46 -19.87 76.82
N GLN A 3 -15.91 -19.87 75.55
CA GLN A 3 -15.13 -19.87 74.31
C GLN A 3 -13.70 -20.44 74.33
N LYS A 4 -13.46 -21.63 73.75
CA LYS A 4 -12.10 -22.01 73.28
C LYS A 4 -11.98 -23.19 72.30
N THR A 5 -12.93 -23.40 71.38
CA THR A 5 -12.79 -24.48 70.37
C THR A 5 -13.37 -24.14 68.99
N ALA A 6 -13.43 -22.86 68.62
CA ALA A 6 -13.88 -22.44 67.28
C ALA A 6 -12.82 -21.68 66.45
N LYS A 7 -11.63 -21.40 67.00
CA LYS A 7 -10.59 -20.58 66.32
C LYS A 7 -9.47 -21.35 65.63
N THR A 8 -9.43 -22.69 65.72
CA THR A 8 -8.35 -23.50 65.13
C THR A 8 -8.68 -24.12 63.77
N TRP A 9 -9.97 -24.18 63.40
CA TRP A 9 -10.39 -24.71 62.08
C TRP A 9 -10.33 -23.65 60.96
N SER A 10 -10.56 -22.37 61.27
CA SER A 10 -10.51 -21.29 60.28
C SER A 10 -9.09 -20.97 59.78
N LEU A 11 -8.07 -21.11 60.63
CA LEU A 11 -6.66 -20.93 60.22
C LEU A 11 -6.11 -22.11 59.41
N ARG A 12 -6.65 -23.32 59.57
CA ARG A 12 -6.22 -24.50 58.79
C ARG A 12 -6.84 -24.57 57.40
N LEU A 13 -8.00 -23.93 57.18
CA LEU A 13 -8.68 -23.88 55.88
C LEU A 13 -8.21 -22.72 55.00
N LEU A 14 -7.63 -21.68 55.59
CA LEU A 14 -7.10 -20.50 54.88
C LEU A 14 -6.05 -20.84 53.80
N PRO A 15 -5.04 -21.71 54.04
CA PRO A 15 -4.06 -22.06 52.99
C PRO A 15 -4.69 -22.87 51.84
N PHE A 16 -5.67 -23.72 52.13
CA PHE A 16 -6.40 -24.46 51.09
C PHE A 16 -7.28 -23.55 50.25
N LEU A 17 -7.94 -22.56 50.87
CA LEU A 17 -8.74 -21.57 50.15
C LEU A 17 -7.86 -20.68 49.26
N LEU A 18 -6.70 -20.24 49.76
CA LEU A 18 -5.74 -19.44 48.99
C LEU A 18 -5.12 -20.25 47.83
N SER A 19 -4.79 -21.52 48.06
CA SER A 19 -4.31 -22.42 47.00
C SER A 19 -5.38 -22.67 45.95
N PHE A 20 -6.65 -22.82 46.35
CA PHE A 20 -7.77 -23.00 45.42
C PHE A 20 -8.02 -21.74 44.60
N ILE A 21 -8.00 -20.55 45.22
CA ILE A 21 -8.14 -19.27 44.51
C ILE A 21 -6.98 -19.06 43.54
N SER A 22 -5.74 -19.37 43.95
CA SER A 22 -4.57 -19.27 43.07
C SER A 22 -4.66 -20.24 41.89
N PHE A 23 -5.13 -21.47 42.12
CA PHE A 23 -5.36 -22.46 41.07
C PHE A 23 -6.45 -22.01 40.09
N VAL A 24 -7.58 -21.48 40.59
CA VAL A 24 -8.65 -20.94 39.75
C VAL A 24 -8.18 -19.72 38.97
N MET A 25 -7.42 -18.81 39.58
CA MET A 25 -6.85 -17.64 38.87
C MET A 25 -5.82 -18.05 37.82
N TYR A 26 -5.01 -19.09 38.10
CA TYR A 26 -4.08 -19.67 37.13
C TYR A 26 -4.82 -20.30 35.95
N TYR A 27 -5.86 -21.10 36.21
CA TYR A 27 -6.65 -21.72 35.14
C TYR A 27 -7.51 -20.71 34.37
N CYS A 28 -8.10 -19.72 35.04
CA CYS A 28 -8.83 -18.64 34.38
C CYS A 28 -7.89 -17.77 33.54
N SER A 29 -6.70 -17.42 34.04
CA SER A 29 -5.70 -16.69 33.23
C SER A 29 -5.16 -17.54 32.09
N TYR A 30 -4.92 -18.85 32.29
CA TYR A 30 -4.54 -19.78 31.23
C TYR A 30 -5.64 -19.95 30.18
N SER A 31 -6.91 -20.01 30.60
CA SER A 31 -8.07 -20.11 29.69
C SER A 31 -8.32 -18.79 28.94
N ILE A 32 -8.10 -17.64 29.59
CA ILE A 32 -8.12 -16.32 28.94
C ILE A 32 -6.93 -16.20 27.96
N LEU A 33 -5.74 -16.70 28.31
CA LEU A 33 -4.58 -16.73 27.42
C LEU A 33 -4.80 -17.65 26.22
N GLN A 34 -5.50 -18.79 26.38
CA GLN A 34 -5.95 -19.62 25.26
C GLN A 34 -7.07 -18.95 24.44
N SER A 35 -7.95 -18.16 25.06
CA SER A 35 -9.00 -17.39 24.36
C SER A 35 -8.43 -16.23 23.54
N TYR A 36 -7.35 -15.59 24.00
CA TYR A 36 -6.53 -14.64 23.23
C TYR A 36 -5.58 -15.33 22.24
N GLY A 37 -5.33 -16.63 22.43
CA GLY A 37 -4.83 -17.54 21.41
C GLY A 37 -5.89 -17.84 20.35
N GLY A 38 -6.55 -16.79 19.84
CA GLY A 38 -7.26 -16.89 18.58
C GLY A 38 -6.33 -17.53 17.59
N THR A 39 -6.79 -18.58 16.91
CA THR A 39 -6.04 -19.29 15.89
C THR A 39 -5.57 -18.29 14.84
N SER A 40 -4.39 -17.73 15.05
CA SER A 40 -3.51 -17.25 14.01
C SER A 40 -3.21 -18.50 13.19
N LYS A 41 -4.11 -18.78 12.23
CA LYS A 41 -3.73 -19.61 11.09
C LYS A 41 -2.58 -18.85 10.46
N SER A 42 -1.36 -19.26 10.81
CA SER A 42 -0.18 -18.93 10.02
C SER A 42 -0.59 -19.11 8.56
N PRO A 43 -0.44 -18.10 7.68
CA PRO A 43 -0.63 -18.33 6.27
C PRO A 43 0.36 -19.42 5.91
N ASN A 44 -0.18 -20.60 5.62
CA ASN A 44 0.57 -21.72 5.08
C ASN A 44 1.36 -21.23 3.86
N SER A 45 2.52 -21.84 3.64
CA SER A 45 3.46 -21.62 2.53
C SER A 45 2.80 -21.02 1.28
N SER A 46 3.46 -20.07 0.60
CA SER A 46 3.02 -19.45 -0.66
C SER A 46 2.29 -20.38 -1.65
N LYS A 47 2.66 -21.67 -1.72
CA LYS A 47 1.94 -22.71 -2.48
C LYS A 47 0.45 -22.89 -2.15
N ALA A 48 0.00 -22.65 -0.91
CA ALA A 48 -1.39 -22.78 -0.49
C ALA A 48 -2.27 -21.59 -0.92
N LEU A 49 -1.68 -20.40 -1.08
CA LEU A 49 -2.39 -19.17 -1.47
C LEU A 49 -2.71 -19.13 -2.96
N CYS A 50 -1.93 -19.83 -3.77
CA CYS A 50 -2.06 -19.89 -5.23
C CYS A 50 -3.03 -21.00 -5.72
N GLY A 51 -3.86 -21.57 -4.84
CA GLY A 51 -4.86 -22.56 -5.23
C GLY A 51 -5.92 -21.98 -6.17
N GLY A 52 -6.28 -22.71 -7.23
CA GLY A 52 -7.06 -22.20 -8.37
C GLY A 52 -8.46 -21.65 -8.08
N TRP A 53 -9.09 -22.00 -6.96
CA TRP A 53 -10.42 -21.53 -6.60
C TRP A 53 -10.47 -20.03 -6.25
N LEU A 54 -9.40 -19.49 -5.64
CA LEU A 54 -9.36 -18.08 -5.22
C LEU A 54 -9.22 -17.14 -6.43
N THR A 55 -8.40 -17.54 -7.40
CA THR A 55 -8.14 -16.79 -8.63
C THR A 55 -9.39 -16.70 -9.52
N GLN A 56 -10.20 -17.77 -9.61
CA GLN A 56 -11.40 -17.79 -10.46
C GLN A 56 -12.48 -16.77 -10.02
N LYS A 57 -12.71 -16.63 -8.70
CA LYS A 57 -13.71 -15.68 -8.14
C LYS A 57 -13.32 -14.20 -8.33
N LYS A 58 -12.01 -13.90 -8.35
CA LYS A 58 -11.46 -12.57 -8.63
C LYS A 58 -11.81 -12.07 -10.05
N TRP A 59 -11.74 -12.95 -11.04
CA TRP A 59 -11.94 -12.58 -12.45
C TRP A 59 -13.40 -12.39 -12.82
N GLU A 60 -14.27 -13.26 -12.29
CA GLU A 60 -15.72 -13.22 -12.55
C GLU A 60 -16.39 -11.98 -11.96
N SER A 61 -15.88 -11.46 -10.83
CA SER A 61 -16.48 -10.33 -10.11
C SER A 61 -16.06 -8.94 -10.61
N LEU A 62 -14.88 -8.83 -11.23
CA LEU A 62 -14.30 -7.53 -11.58
C LEU A 62 -14.51 -7.11 -13.04
N ASN A 63 -14.87 -8.04 -13.94
CA ASN A 63 -14.99 -7.78 -15.38
C ASN A 63 -13.77 -7.01 -15.96
N PHE A 64 -12.59 -7.24 -15.38
CA PHE A 64 -11.35 -6.64 -15.84
C PHE A 64 -10.73 -7.55 -16.89
N ASN A 65 -10.39 -6.98 -18.04
CA ASN A 65 -9.63 -7.66 -19.08
C ASN A 65 -8.14 -7.68 -18.71
N SER A 66 -7.80 -8.10 -17.48
CA SER A 66 -6.39 -8.19 -17.07
C SER A 66 -5.75 -9.49 -17.54
N SER A 67 -4.53 -9.35 -18.01
CA SER A 67 -3.67 -10.46 -18.41
C SER A 67 -2.45 -10.50 -17.51
N ARG A 68 -1.89 -11.69 -17.26
CA ARG A 68 -0.61 -11.84 -16.57
C ARG A 68 0.56 -11.13 -17.29
N GLN A 69 0.38 -10.87 -18.58
CA GLN A 69 1.32 -10.18 -19.47
C GLN A 69 1.08 -8.65 -19.50
N THR A 70 0.25 -8.13 -18.59
CA THR A 70 -0.07 -6.71 -18.53
C THR A 70 1.20 -5.90 -18.29
N GLN A 71 1.51 -5.02 -19.22
CA GLN A 71 2.68 -4.19 -19.13
C GLN A 71 2.38 -2.94 -18.30
N LEU A 72 3.06 -2.81 -17.15
CA LEU A 72 2.78 -1.75 -16.19
C LEU A 72 3.35 -0.38 -16.57
N PHE A 73 4.50 -0.40 -17.25
CA PHE A 73 5.34 0.79 -17.41
C PHE A 73 5.45 1.22 -18.87
N LEU A 74 5.49 2.54 -19.07
CA LEU A 74 5.71 3.14 -20.37
C LEU A 74 7.13 2.83 -20.88
N ARG A 75 7.23 2.65 -22.19
CA ARG A 75 8.49 2.43 -22.90
C ARG A 75 8.70 3.54 -23.90
N LEU A 76 9.96 3.81 -24.18
CA LEU A 76 10.32 4.74 -25.25
C LEU A 76 9.67 4.34 -26.60
N LYS A 77 9.67 3.05 -26.93
CA LYS A 77 9.09 2.53 -28.18
C LYS A 77 7.57 2.69 -28.30
N ASP A 78 6.86 2.90 -27.19
CA ASP A 78 5.41 3.08 -27.23
C ASP A 78 5.04 4.39 -27.94
N PHE A 79 5.96 5.36 -28.00
CA PHE A 79 5.76 6.67 -28.61
C PHE A 79 6.20 6.75 -30.08
N PHE A 80 6.78 5.68 -30.63
CA PHE A 80 7.22 5.67 -32.01
C PHE A 80 6.09 5.21 -32.93
N TRP A 81 5.94 5.87 -34.07
CA TRP A 81 5.00 5.50 -35.14
C TRP A 81 3.52 5.52 -34.75
N GLN A 82 3.13 6.32 -33.75
CA GLN A 82 1.73 6.55 -33.37
C GLN A 82 1.37 8.04 -33.42
N GLU A 83 0.45 8.42 -34.29
CA GLU A 83 0.01 9.82 -34.42
C GLU A 83 -0.86 10.29 -33.24
N HIS A 84 -1.60 9.37 -32.59
CA HIS A 84 -2.55 9.68 -31.52
C HIS A 84 -2.51 8.64 -30.39
N LEU A 85 -1.48 8.73 -29.53
CA LEU A 85 -1.27 7.82 -28.40
C LEU A 85 -2.41 7.82 -27.37
N SER A 86 -2.96 9.01 -27.07
CA SER A 86 -4.07 9.14 -26.13
C SER A 86 -4.90 10.39 -26.42
N LYS A 87 -6.21 10.28 -26.20
CA LYS A 87 -7.14 11.42 -26.26
C LYS A 87 -7.16 12.22 -24.96
N LEU A 88 -6.67 11.65 -23.86
CA LEU A 88 -6.73 12.23 -22.52
C LEU A 88 -5.36 12.76 -22.09
N PRO A 89 -5.30 13.93 -21.42
CA PRO A 89 -4.06 14.40 -20.79
C PRO A 89 -3.80 13.65 -19.47
N LEU A 90 -2.64 13.92 -18.86
CA LEU A 90 -2.39 13.48 -17.49
C LEU A 90 -3.51 13.98 -16.55
N PRO A 91 -3.93 13.16 -15.57
CA PRO A 91 -3.28 11.92 -15.14
C PRO A 91 -3.88 10.65 -15.80
N TYR A 92 -4.78 10.81 -16.79
CA TYR A 92 -5.55 9.71 -17.39
C TYR A 92 -5.06 9.25 -18.77
N GLY A 93 -4.12 9.98 -19.34
CA GLY A 93 -3.47 9.66 -20.59
C GLY A 93 -2.22 10.52 -20.76
N VAL A 94 -1.64 10.48 -21.96
CA VAL A 94 -0.35 11.14 -22.23
C VAL A 94 -0.47 12.39 -23.09
N LYS A 95 -1.70 12.80 -23.47
CA LYS A 95 -1.92 13.91 -24.40
C LYS A 95 -1.26 15.20 -23.92
N GLY A 96 -0.41 15.78 -24.75
CA GLY A 96 0.34 17.02 -24.49
C GLY A 96 1.56 16.86 -23.59
N SER A 97 1.85 15.64 -23.10
CA SER A 97 3.00 15.32 -22.24
C SER A 97 4.06 14.46 -22.93
N GLU A 98 3.84 14.10 -24.20
CA GLU A 98 4.61 13.13 -24.97
C GLU A 98 6.09 13.54 -25.07
N PHE A 99 6.37 14.82 -25.33
CA PHE A 99 7.75 15.30 -25.43
C PHE A 99 8.54 15.17 -24.12
N LEU A 100 7.89 15.43 -22.97
CA LEU A 100 8.54 15.25 -21.66
C LEU A 100 8.72 13.76 -21.36
N LEU A 101 7.73 12.93 -21.69
CA LEU A 101 7.82 11.47 -21.56
C LEU A 101 8.96 10.90 -22.39
N LEU A 102 9.10 11.28 -23.65
CA LEU A 102 10.21 10.86 -24.51
C LEU A 102 11.58 11.16 -23.88
N LYS A 103 11.76 12.36 -23.31
CA LYS A 103 13.02 12.73 -22.64
C LYS A 103 13.28 11.91 -21.38
N VAL A 104 12.26 11.70 -20.55
CA VAL A 104 12.40 10.88 -19.34
C VAL A 104 12.72 9.42 -19.73
N LEU A 105 11.94 8.84 -20.65
CA LEU A 105 12.05 7.45 -21.08
C LEU A 105 13.34 7.15 -21.85
N ALA A 106 13.96 8.15 -22.48
CA ALA A 106 15.27 8.01 -23.11
C ALA A 106 16.39 7.73 -22.10
N ILE A 107 16.26 8.23 -20.86
CA ILE A 107 17.23 7.99 -19.79
C ILE A 107 16.80 6.78 -18.93
N THR A 108 15.51 6.60 -18.68
CA THR A 108 14.97 5.47 -17.91
C THR A 108 14.66 4.28 -18.82
N ALA A 109 15.67 3.81 -19.56
CA ALA A 109 15.49 2.78 -20.60
C ALA A 109 15.10 1.40 -20.03
N ASN A 110 15.34 1.15 -18.74
CA ASN A 110 14.87 -0.05 -18.07
C ASN A 110 13.39 0.13 -17.70
N TYR A 111 12.52 -0.65 -18.32
CA TYR A 111 11.07 -0.62 -18.08
C TYR A 111 10.50 -1.98 -17.65
N GLN A 112 11.32 -3.03 -17.58
CA GLN A 112 10.85 -4.37 -17.26
C GLN A 112 10.78 -4.57 -15.73
N MET A 113 9.87 -5.45 -15.30
CA MET A 113 9.95 -6.07 -13.99
C MET A 113 11.15 -7.04 -13.94
N PRO A 114 11.71 -7.31 -12.75
CA PRO A 114 12.78 -8.31 -12.59
C PRO A 114 12.37 -9.68 -13.15
N ALA A 115 13.23 -10.29 -13.96
CA ALA A 115 12.93 -11.55 -14.65
C ALA A 115 12.58 -12.70 -13.68
N ASN A 116 13.18 -12.72 -12.49
CA ASN A 116 12.87 -13.70 -11.45
C ASN A 116 11.42 -13.60 -10.95
N LEU A 117 10.81 -12.40 -10.97
CA LEU A 117 9.40 -12.21 -10.63
C LEU A 117 8.49 -12.53 -11.81
N GLU A 118 8.92 -12.18 -13.03
CA GLU A 118 8.18 -12.50 -14.24
C GLU A 118 8.02 -14.02 -14.43
N ASN A 119 9.06 -14.78 -14.10
CA ASN A 119 9.12 -16.23 -14.27
C ASN A 119 8.46 -17.04 -13.15
N LEU A 120 7.94 -16.41 -12.10
CA LEU A 120 7.18 -17.14 -11.07
C LEU A 120 5.97 -17.82 -11.72
N GLU A 121 5.50 -18.94 -11.18
CA GLU A 121 4.23 -19.54 -11.60
C GLU A 121 3.04 -18.80 -10.96
N CYS A 122 3.23 -18.35 -9.72
CA CYS A 122 2.27 -17.56 -8.98
C CYS A 122 2.98 -16.41 -8.27
N ARG A 123 2.42 -15.20 -8.40
CA ARG A 123 2.93 -13.97 -7.78
C ARG A 123 2.03 -13.56 -6.64
N THR A 124 2.54 -13.67 -5.42
CA THR A 124 1.91 -13.14 -4.22
C THR A 124 2.37 -11.69 -4.00
N CYS A 125 1.41 -10.78 -3.89
CA CYS A 125 1.66 -9.37 -3.69
C CYS A 125 1.01 -8.86 -2.43
N VAL A 126 1.70 -7.96 -1.75
CA VAL A 126 1.11 -7.18 -0.66
C VAL A 126 1.32 -5.69 -0.92
N VAL A 127 0.24 -4.93 -0.79
CA VAL A 127 0.27 -3.46 -0.86
C VAL A 127 0.22 -2.91 0.56
N ILE A 128 1.20 -2.09 0.90
CA ILE A 128 1.31 -1.46 2.23
C ILE A 128 0.91 0.01 2.10
N GLY A 129 -0.29 0.31 2.59
CA GLY A 129 -0.77 1.66 2.79
C GLY A 129 -0.07 2.35 3.97
N ASN A 130 -0.26 3.66 4.06
CA ASN A 130 0.42 4.48 5.06
C ASN A 130 -0.36 4.61 6.38
N GLY A 131 -1.56 4.03 6.46
CA GLY A 131 -2.52 4.23 7.54
C GLY A 131 -2.01 3.79 8.90
N PHE A 132 -2.40 4.52 9.95
CA PHE A 132 -2.02 4.22 11.34
C PHE A 132 -2.43 2.83 11.81
N VAL A 133 -3.46 2.22 11.19
CA VAL A 133 -4.01 0.91 11.56
C VAL A 133 -2.99 -0.23 11.54
N ILE A 134 -1.89 -0.10 10.79
CA ILE A 134 -0.82 -1.12 10.75
C ILE A 134 0.14 -1.03 11.95
N LYS A 135 0.07 0.04 12.75
CA LYS A 135 0.96 0.24 13.88
C LYS A 135 0.69 -0.77 15.00
N ASN A 136 1.74 -1.33 15.59
CA ASN A 136 1.70 -2.39 16.60
C ASN A 136 0.97 -3.67 16.11
N SER A 137 1.07 -3.97 14.82
CA SER A 137 0.48 -5.16 14.21
C SER A 137 1.45 -6.35 14.15
N SER A 138 2.76 -6.10 14.29
CA SER A 138 3.82 -7.10 14.17
C SER A 138 3.75 -7.92 12.85
N LEU A 139 3.23 -7.30 11.78
CA LEU A 139 3.07 -7.95 10.47
C LEU A 139 4.36 -8.06 9.65
N GLY A 140 5.47 -7.48 10.09
CA GLY A 140 6.68 -7.32 9.29
C GLY A 140 7.24 -8.62 8.73
N ASP A 141 7.33 -9.66 9.56
CA ASP A 141 7.79 -10.99 9.14
C ASP A 141 6.83 -11.67 8.15
N ILE A 142 5.54 -11.37 8.23
CA ILE A 142 4.54 -11.87 7.28
C ILE A 142 4.68 -11.13 5.95
N ILE A 143 4.82 -9.80 5.98
CA ILE A 143 4.98 -8.96 4.78
C ILE A 143 6.24 -9.33 4.00
N ASN A 144 7.34 -9.66 4.68
CA ASN A 144 8.59 -10.02 4.04
C ASN A 144 8.53 -11.33 3.23
N LYS A 145 7.51 -12.18 3.45
CA LYS A 145 7.32 -13.46 2.75
C LYS A 145 6.67 -13.33 1.37
N TYR A 146 6.07 -12.19 1.03
CA TYR A 146 5.44 -11.98 -0.28
C TYR A 146 6.48 -11.84 -1.37
N ASP A 147 6.17 -12.29 -2.58
CA ASP A 147 7.07 -12.13 -3.73
C ASP A 147 7.30 -10.65 -4.04
N VAL A 148 6.22 -9.87 -4.01
CA VAL A 148 6.21 -8.44 -4.33
C VAL A 148 5.63 -7.64 -3.17
N VAL A 149 6.41 -6.70 -2.65
CA VAL A 149 5.94 -5.72 -1.65
C VAL A 149 5.87 -4.34 -2.30
N ILE A 150 4.66 -3.77 -2.36
CA ILE A 150 4.40 -2.44 -2.94
C ILE A 150 4.20 -1.44 -1.80
N ARG A 151 5.04 -0.40 -1.77
CA ARG A 151 4.95 0.72 -0.81
C ARG A 151 4.68 2.03 -1.52
N LEU A 152 4.23 3.03 -0.76
CA LEU A 152 3.73 4.28 -1.30
C LEU A 152 4.43 5.49 -0.68
N ASN A 153 4.60 6.53 -1.48
CA ASN A 153 5.03 7.85 -1.04
C ASN A 153 6.39 7.81 -0.31
N ASP A 154 6.62 8.73 0.63
CA ASP A 154 7.82 8.85 1.47
C ASP A 154 7.71 8.09 2.81
N ALA A 155 6.80 7.11 2.90
CA ALA A 155 6.54 6.37 4.13
C ALA A 155 7.80 5.61 4.61
N PRO A 156 8.26 5.82 5.86
CA PRO A 156 9.48 5.22 6.37
C PRO A 156 9.30 3.73 6.63
N VAL A 157 10.37 2.98 6.40
CA VAL A 157 10.47 1.56 6.77
C VAL A 157 11.36 1.41 7.99
N LYS A 158 12.48 2.16 8.04
CA LYS A 158 13.40 2.11 9.17
C LYS A 158 12.76 2.65 10.45
N GLY A 159 12.87 1.87 11.52
CA GLY A 159 12.24 2.12 12.81
C GLY A 159 10.78 1.64 12.89
N TYR A 160 10.26 0.98 11.86
CA TYR A 160 8.89 0.45 11.78
C TYR A 160 8.86 -0.99 11.26
N GLU A 161 10.02 -1.65 11.12
CA GLU A 161 10.17 -2.95 10.45
C GLU A 161 9.34 -4.06 11.08
N GLU A 162 9.13 -4.00 12.40
CA GLU A 162 8.28 -4.96 13.12
C GLU A 162 6.85 -4.96 12.56
N ASP A 163 6.30 -3.80 12.23
CA ASP A 163 4.93 -3.65 11.74
C ASP A 163 4.85 -3.74 10.22
N VAL A 164 5.79 -3.10 9.52
CA VAL A 164 5.67 -2.88 8.07
C VAL A 164 6.61 -3.76 7.26
N GLY A 165 7.50 -4.52 7.89
CA GLY A 165 8.54 -5.32 7.23
C GLY A 165 9.66 -4.45 6.67
N ASN A 166 10.70 -5.09 6.13
CA ASN A 166 11.86 -4.40 5.53
C ASN A 166 11.97 -4.61 4.01
N LYS A 167 11.24 -5.59 3.45
CA LYS A 167 11.23 -5.86 2.02
C LYS A 167 10.49 -4.76 1.23
N THR A 168 11.06 -4.30 0.12
CA THR A 168 10.36 -3.41 -0.82
C THR A 168 10.71 -3.73 -2.27
N THR A 169 9.73 -4.17 -3.05
CA THR A 169 9.94 -4.48 -4.48
C THR A 169 9.65 -3.27 -5.36
N MET A 170 8.55 -2.57 -5.09
CA MET A 170 8.18 -1.35 -5.80
C MET A 170 7.78 -0.27 -4.82
N ARG A 171 8.23 0.96 -5.04
CA ARG A 171 7.76 2.14 -4.32
C ARG A 171 7.16 3.14 -5.29
N PHE A 172 5.87 3.38 -5.14
CA PHE A 172 5.11 4.31 -5.96
C PHE A 172 5.26 5.70 -5.38
N PHE A 173 5.67 6.66 -6.19
CA PHE A 173 5.93 8.02 -5.73
C PHE A 173 5.61 9.04 -6.82
N TYR A 174 5.54 10.29 -6.39
CA TYR A 174 5.44 11.48 -7.23
C TYR A 174 6.29 12.58 -6.55
N PRO A 175 6.65 13.69 -7.22
CA PRO A 175 7.66 14.62 -6.72
C PRO A 175 7.41 15.11 -5.28
N GLU A 176 6.16 15.47 -4.96
CA GLU A 176 5.80 15.99 -3.63
C GLU A 176 5.82 14.93 -2.51
N SER A 177 5.87 13.65 -2.88
CA SER A 177 6.00 12.50 -1.96
C SER A 177 7.34 11.77 -2.10
N ALA A 178 8.31 12.36 -2.80
CA ALA A 178 9.64 11.78 -2.97
C ALA A 178 10.54 12.08 -1.77
N SER A 179 11.20 11.05 -1.23
CA SER A 179 12.36 11.24 -0.35
C SER A 179 13.57 11.65 -1.17
N TYR A 180 14.38 12.60 -0.67
CA TYR A 180 15.66 13.00 -1.26
C TYR A 180 16.59 11.80 -1.52
N ASN A 181 16.65 10.85 -0.58
CA ASN A 181 17.44 9.63 -0.70
C ASN A 181 16.54 8.41 -0.48
N PRO A 182 15.97 7.82 -1.56
CA PRO A 182 15.10 6.66 -1.44
C PRO A 182 15.85 5.42 -0.90
N GLY A 183 17.15 5.29 -1.12
CA GLY A 183 17.95 4.16 -0.63
C GLY A 183 18.07 4.08 0.91
N LEU A 184 17.71 5.14 1.64
CA LEU A 184 17.67 5.08 3.10
C LEU A 184 16.52 4.23 3.63
N GLN A 185 15.44 4.04 2.86
CA GLN A 185 14.19 3.41 3.29
C GLN A 185 13.81 2.20 2.45
N ASN A 186 14.67 1.79 1.51
CA ASN A 186 14.39 0.77 0.52
C ASN A 186 15.63 -0.10 0.29
N GLU A 187 15.41 -1.30 -0.23
CA GLU A 187 16.48 -2.21 -0.64
C GLU A 187 17.12 -1.71 -1.96
N PRO A 188 18.38 -2.08 -2.25
CA PRO A 188 19.07 -1.61 -3.47
C PRO A 188 18.37 -1.99 -4.79
N ASP A 189 17.59 -3.06 -4.79
CA ASP A 189 16.87 -3.56 -5.97
C ASP A 189 15.44 -3.00 -6.11
N THR A 190 14.96 -2.22 -5.13
CA THR A 190 13.64 -1.59 -5.16
C THR A 190 13.44 -0.74 -6.41
N LEU A 191 12.36 -1.01 -7.15
CA LEU A 191 11.94 -0.17 -8.27
C LEU A 191 11.25 1.10 -7.77
N MET A 192 11.72 2.25 -8.25
CA MET A 192 11.11 3.55 -7.98
C MET A 192 10.11 3.87 -9.09
N VAL A 193 8.83 3.70 -8.82
CA VAL A 193 7.74 3.84 -9.80
C VAL A 193 7.16 5.25 -9.73
N LEU A 194 7.48 6.09 -10.71
CA LEU A 194 6.87 7.42 -10.86
C LEU A 194 5.41 7.26 -11.32
N VAL A 195 4.49 7.89 -10.58
CA VAL A 195 3.10 8.08 -10.98
C VAL A 195 2.92 9.51 -11.49
N PRO A 196 2.76 9.75 -12.80
CA PRO A 196 2.64 11.10 -13.35
C PRO A 196 1.20 11.61 -13.21
N PHE A 197 0.97 12.54 -12.28
CA PHE A 197 -0.35 13.17 -12.11
C PHE A 197 -0.52 14.42 -12.95
N LYS A 198 0.60 15.12 -13.23
CA LYS A 198 0.61 16.39 -13.97
C LYS A 198 1.91 16.57 -14.73
N MET A 199 1.91 17.44 -15.74
CA MET A 199 3.12 17.74 -16.54
C MET A 199 4.32 18.19 -15.69
N HIS A 200 4.07 18.85 -14.56
CA HIS A 200 5.12 19.28 -13.63
C HIS A 200 5.89 18.09 -13.06
N ASP A 201 5.27 16.91 -12.93
CA ASP A 201 5.92 15.73 -12.37
C ASP A 201 6.98 15.17 -13.33
N LEU A 202 6.62 15.10 -14.61
CA LEU A 202 7.55 14.70 -15.67
C LEU A 202 8.66 15.73 -15.86
N ARG A 203 8.33 17.02 -15.77
CA ARG A 203 9.30 18.11 -15.82
C ARG A 203 10.31 17.97 -14.68
N TRP A 204 9.86 17.78 -13.45
CA TRP A 204 10.74 17.61 -12.29
C TRP A 204 11.68 16.43 -12.49
N LEU A 205 11.17 15.26 -12.91
CA LEU A 205 12.02 14.10 -13.13
C LEU A 205 13.04 14.37 -14.25
N LYS A 206 12.61 15.00 -15.34
CA LYS A 206 13.52 15.41 -16.42
C LYS A 206 14.62 16.35 -15.92
N GLU A 207 14.28 17.37 -15.14
CA GLU A 207 15.25 18.32 -14.58
C GLU A 207 16.25 17.63 -13.63
N ILE A 208 15.81 16.63 -12.88
CA ILE A 208 16.70 15.78 -12.07
C ILE A 208 17.65 14.97 -12.96
N LEU A 209 17.11 14.23 -13.93
CA LEU A 209 17.88 13.29 -14.77
C LEU A 209 18.91 13.98 -15.68
N TYR A 210 18.58 15.17 -16.20
CA TYR A 210 19.47 15.95 -17.07
C TYR A 210 20.31 16.98 -16.32
N ASN A 211 20.22 16.97 -14.98
CA ASN A 211 20.89 17.95 -14.11
C ASN A 211 20.60 19.42 -14.46
N GLU A 212 19.37 19.74 -14.86
CA GLU A 212 18.96 21.09 -15.23
C GLU A 212 18.52 21.94 -14.03
N LYS A 213 18.25 23.23 -14.22
CA LYS A 213 17.74 24.09 -13.15
C LYS A 213 16.35 23.62 -12.70
N ARG A 214 16.22 23.25 -11.42
CA ARG A 214 14.97 22.74 -10.85
C ARG A 214 14.01 23.86 -10.47
N VAL A 215 12.75 23.73 -10.90
CA VAL A 215 11.68 24.69 -10.58
C VAL A 215 10.75 24.11 -9.51
N ARG A 216 10.48 24.88 -8.45
CA ARG A 216 9.57 24.47 -7.35
C ARG A 216 8.12 24.96 -7.53
N LYS A 217 7.85 25.79 -8.53
CA LYS A 217 6.50 26.32 -8.81
C LYS A 217 5.63 25.21 -9.41
N GLY A 218 4.37 25.13 -8.96
CA GLY A 218 3.38 24.17 -9.48
C GLY A 218 3.22 22.90 -8.65
N PHE A 219 3.87 22.83 -7.48
CA PHE A 219 3.76 21.74 -6.51
C PHE A 219 3.10 22.22 -5.22
N TRP A 220 2.25 21.40 -4.61
CA TRP A 220 1.57 21.73 -3.34
C TRP A 220 2.50 21.59 -2.12
N LYS A 221 3.51 20.73 -2.23
CA LYS A 221 4.66 20.60 -1.32
C LYS A 221 5.94 20.63 -2.15
N PRO A 222 6.98 21.40 -1.76
CA PRO A 222 8.21 21.47 -2.53
C PRO A 222 8.86 20.09 -2.70
N PRO A 223 9.10 19.61 -3.93
CA PRO A 223 9.80 18.36 -4.15
C PRO A 223 11.31 18.52 -3.89
N PRO A 224 12.06 17.42 -3.72
CA PRO A 224 13.51 17.46 -3.59
C PRO A 224 14.15 18.15 -4.81
N GLN A 225 15.11 19.05 -4.58
CA GLN A 225 15.89 19.65 -5.68
C GLN A 225 17.02 18.75 -6.15
N ILE A 226 17.47 17.87 -5.28
CA ILE A 226 18.43 16.81 -5.54
C ILE A 226 17.70 15.53 -5.16
N TRP A 227 17.87 14.48 -5.96
CA TRP A 227 17.25 13.20 -5.72
C TRP A 227 18.26 12.10 -6.03
N LEU A 228 18.64 11.33 -5.01
CA LEU A 228 19.67 10.29 -5.08
C LEU A 228 19.07 8.92 -5.48
N GLY A 229 18.05 8.91 -6.33
CA GLY A 229 17.47 7.69 -6.87
C GLY A 229 18.37 7.07 -7.94
N ASP A 230 18.51 5.74 -7.92
CA ASP A 230 19.19 5.01 -8.99
C ASP A 230 18.34 5.05 -10.27
N VAL A 231 18.89 5.69 -11.31
CA VAL A 231 18.25 5.86 -12.62
C VAL A 231 17.85 4.53 -13.24
N SER A 232 18.63 3.47 -13.02
CA SER A 232 18.37 2.12 -13.57
C SER A 232 17.11 1.46 -12.96
N LYS A 233 16.68 1.93 -11.78
CA LYS A 233 15.54 1.43 -11.02
C LYS A 233 14.26 2.25 -11.22
N ILE A 234 14.33 3.35 -11.97
CA ILE A 234 13.16 4.19 -12.23
C ILE A 234 12.26 3.49 -13.24
N ARG A 235 10.95 3.53 -12.97
CA ARG A 235 9.89 3.16 -13.91
C ARG A 235 8.87 4.29 -13.98
N VAL A 236 8.25 4.50 -15.14
CA VAL A 236 7.12 5.43 -15.28
C VAL A 236 5.86 4.60 -15.48
N LEU A 237 4.92 4.67 -14.54
CA LEU A 237 3.65 3.96 -14.63
C LEU A 237 2.83 4.49 -15.80
N ASP A 238 2.21 3.59 -16.57
CA ASP A 238 1.28 3.97 -17.62
C ASP A 238 0.02 4.64 -17.01
N PRO A 239 -0.31 5.89 -17.41
CA PRO A 239 -1.54 6.58 -16.99
C PRO A 239 -2.83 5.78 -17.24
N HIS A 240 -2.80 4.79 -18.15
CA HIS A 240 -3.89 3.84 -18.34
C HIS A 240 -4.37 3.22 -17.02
N PHE A 241 -3.47 2.83 -16.12
CA PHE A 241 -3.88 2.21 -14.84
C PHE A 241 -4.63 3.17 -13.93
N LEU A 242 -4.23 4.44 -13.88
CA LEU A 242 -4.97 5.43 -13.10
C LEU A 242 -6.33 5.73 -13.72
N HIS A 243 -6.41 5.79 -15.06
CA HIS A 243 -7.69 5.95 -15.74
C HIS A 243 -8.63 4.77 -15.47
N GLN A 244 -8.13 3.53 -15.57
CA GLN A 244 -8.93 2.34 -15.23
C GLN A 244 -9.31 2.32 -13.75
N THR A 245 -8.41 2.69 -12.84
CA THR A 245 -8.74 2.80 -11.41
C THR A 245 -9.90 3.78 -11.19
N ALA A 246 -9.83 4.95 -11.85
CA ALA A 246 -10.85 5.98 -11.74
C ALA A 246 -12.21 5.54 -12.32
N ASP A 247 -12.21 4.95 -13.52
CA ASP A 247 -13.43 4.49 -14.21
C ASP A 247 -14.06 3.28 -13.51
N LYS A 248 -13.25 2.25 -13.23
CA LYS A 248 -13.73 0.95 -12.78
C LYS A 248 -14.02 0.88 -11.29
N LEU A 249 -13.19 1.50 -10.45
CA LEU A 249 -13.35 1.39 -8.99
C LEU A 249 -14.16 2.53 -8.41
N LEU A 250 -14.03 3.74 -8.98
CA LEU A 250 -14.65 4.96 -8.44
C LEU A 250 -15.72 5.58 -9.35
N HIS A 251 -15.89 5.11 -10.58
CA HIS A 251 -16.81 5.67 -11.57
C HIS A 251 -16.64 7.19 -11.78
N LEU A 252 -15.38 7.65 -11.72
CA LEU A 252 -15.04 9.04 -11.97
C LEU A 252 -15.04 9.31 -13.48
N LEU A 253 -15.67 10.40 -13.87
CA LEU A 253 -15.63 10.86 -15.25
C LEU A 253 -14.35 11.68 -15.51
N PRO A 254 -13.75 11.56 -16.70
CA PRO A 254 -12.66 12.44 -17.09
C PRO A 254 -13.08 13.92 -17.01
N PRO A 255 -12.17 14.83 -16.62
CA PRO A 255 -12.50 16.24 -16.47
C PRO A 255 -12.97 16.83 -17.80
N LYS A 256 -14.02 17.66 -17.74
CA LYS A 256 -14.50 18.44 -18.89
C LYS A 256 -13.84 19.83 -18.88
N GLY A 257 -13.22 20.22 -20.00
CA GLY A 257 -12.62 21.55 -20.15
C GLY A 257 -11.41 21.79 -19.24
N LYS A 258 -11.41 22.91 -18.49
CA LYS A 258 -10.29 23.35 -17.62
C LYS A 258 -10.39 22.88 -16.15
N GLN A 259 -11.28 21.93 -15.85
CA GLN A 259 -11.45 21.45 -14.47
C GLN A 259 -10.22 20.68 -13.99
N THR A 260 -9.87 20.86 -12.72
CA THR A 260 -8.82 20.08 -12.08
C THR A 260 -9.25 18.61 -12.04
N PRO A 261 -8.44 17.66 -12.56
CA PRO A 261 -8.79 16.25 -12.53
C PRO A 261 -8.89 15.77 -11.08
N VAL A 262 -10.06 15.29 -10.65
CA VAL A 262 -10.16 14.44 -9.45
C VAL A 262 -9.69 13.06 -9.85
N HIS A 263 -8.78 12.45 -9.08
CA HIS A 263 -8.24 11.13 -9.36
C HIS A 263 -8.12 10.27 -8.09
N PRO A 264 -8.05 8.94 -8.22
CA PRO A 264 -7.80 8.03 -7.09
C PRO A 264 -6.50 8.36 -6.35
N THR A 265 -6.42 8.02 -5.07
CA THR A 265 -5.17 8.05 -4.31
C THR A 265 -4.14 7.07 -4.89
N THR A 266 -2.86 7.31 -4.61
CA THR A 266 -1.77 6.36 -4.92
C THR A 266 -2.03 4.98 -4.31
N GLY A 267 -2.70 4.92 -3.16
CA GLY A 267 -3.07 3.67 -2.50
C GLY A 267 -4.04 2.84 -3.32
N LEU A 268 -5.18 3.42 -3.72
CA LEU A 268 -6.14 2.69 -4.53
C LEU A 268 -5.58 2.32 -5.91
N LEU A 269 -4.79 3.22 -6.53
CA LEU A 269 -4.06 2.93 -7.77
C LEU A 269 -3.13 1.73 -7.60
N SER A 270 -2.34 1.67 -6.52
CA SER A 270 -1.38 0.59 -6.30
C SER A 270 -2.06 -0.77 -6.10
N ILE A 271 -3.24 -0.80 -5.48
CA ILE A 271 -4.08 -2.01 -5.41
C ILE A 271 -4.53 -2.41 -6.81
N PHE A 272 -5.03 -1.47 -7.62
CA PHE A 272 -5.44 -1.78 -8.98
C PHE A 272 -4.26 -2.32 -9.81
N VAL A 273 -3.08 -1.73 -9.71
CA VAL A 273 -1.87 -2.23 -10.38
C VAL A 273 -1.50 -3.64 -9.88
N ALA A 274 -1.56 -3.89 -8.57
CA ALA A 274 -1.33 -5.23 -8.02
C ALA A 274 -2.33 -6.25 -8.57
N LEU A 275 -3.62 -5.89 -8.68
CA LEU A 275 -4.65 -6.77 -9.23
C LEU A 275 -4.37 -7.15 -10.70
N ASN A 276 -3.73 -6.27 -11.47
CA ASN A 276 -3.37 -6.47 -12.88
C ASN A 276 -2.01 -7.18 -13.08
N TYR A 277 -1.20 -7.34 -12.03
CA TYR A 277 0.13 -7.95 -12.12
C TYR A 277 0.27 -9.28 -11.35
N CYS A 278 -0.52 -9.44 -10.29
CA CYS A 278 -0.37 -10.49 -9.29
C CYS A 278 -1.54 -11.47 -9.30
N ASP A 279 -1.24 -12.70 -8.90
CA ASP A 279 -2.23 -13.77 -8.79
C ASP A 279 -3.00 -13.64 -7.45
N VAL A 280 -2.29 -13.27 -6.38
CA VAL A 280 -2.84 -13.03 -5.04
C VAL A 280 -2.47 -11.62 -4.59
N VAL A 281 -3.46 -10.85 -4.11
CA VAL A 281 -3.24 -9.48 -3.63
C VAL A 281 -3.75 -9.33 -2.21
N HIS A 282 -2.84 -9.10 -1.29
CA HIS A 282 -3.17 -8.72 0.08
C HIS A 282 -2.88 -7.24 0.32
N VAL A 283 -3.51 -6.68 1.35
CA VAL A 283 -3.34 -5.28 1.72
C VAL A 283 -3.15 -5.13 3.23
N ALA A 284 -2.39 -4.12 3.64
CA ALA A 284 -2.20 -3.72 5.03
C ALA A 284 -2.01 -2.20 5.11
N GLY A 285 -2.36 -1.58 6.24
CA GLY A 285 -2.21 -0.12 6.41
C GLY A 285 -3.19 0.71 5.59
N PHE A 286 -4.33 0.14 5.18
CA PHE A 286 -5.43 0.85 4.53
C PHE A 286 -6.54 1.14 5.54
N GLY A 287 -7.07 2.37 5.49
CA GLY A 287 -8.10 2.85 6.40
C GLY A 287 -7.71 4.17 7.06
N TYR A 288 -8.73 4.86 7.57
CA TYR A 288 -8.58 6.14 8.29
C TYR A 288 -9.10 6.00 9.71
N PRO A 289 -8.55 6.77 10.67
CA PRO A 289 -9.13 6.89 12.00
C PRO A 289 -10.62 7.20 11.94
N SER A 290 -11.39 6.61 12.86
CA SER A 290 -12.80 6.95 13.03
C SER A 290 -12.97 8.46 13.19
N ALA A 291 -14.06 9.01 12.62
CA ALA A 291 -14.42 10.42 12.80
C ALA A 291 -14.58 10.82 14.26
N LYS A 292 -14.69 9.87 15.21
CA LYS A 292 -14.72 10.16 16.65
C LYS A 292 -13.33 10.39 17.27
N ASN A 293 -12.26 10.01 16.58
CA ASN A 293 -10.89 10.04 17.10
C ASN A 293 -10.00 11.07 16.38
N HIS A 294 -10.29 12.36 16.58
CA HIS A 294 -9.63 13.48 15.88
C HIS A 294 -8.13 13.66 16.21
N ARG A 295 -7.64 13.01 17.29
CA ARG A 295 -6.25 13.11 17.75
C ARG A 295 -5.38 11.95 17.26
N GLN A 296 -5.99 10.88 16.75
CA GLN A 296 -5.23 9.76 16.21
C GLN A 296 -4.47 10.20 14.94
N PRO A 297 -3.18 9.84 14.83
CA PRO A 297 -2.46 10.07 13.60
C PRO A 297 -3.12 9.33 12.43
N ILE A 298 -3.07 9.91 11.24
CA ILE A 298 -3.57 9.24 10.02
C ILE A 298 -2.57 8.20 9.51
N HIS A 299 -1.28 8.40 9.78
CA HIS A 299 -0.23 7.49 9.34
C HIS A 299 0.40 6.73 10.51
N TYR A 300 1.01 5.57 10.24
CA TYR A 300 1.76 4.83 11.27
C TYR A 300 3.02 5.59 11.75
N TYR A 301 3.46 6.57 10.96
CA TYR A 301 4.54 7.49 11.23
C TYR A 301 4.02 8.93 11.39
N GLY A 302 4.87 9.83 11.88
CA GLY A 302 4.50 11.23 12.00
C GLY A 302 3.42 11.49 13.05
N ARG A 303 2.79 12.66 12.95
CA ARG A 303 1.77 13.16 13.91
C ARG A 303 0.60 13.87 13.21
N GLU A 304 0.53 13.81 11.89
CA GLU A 304 -0.55 14.35 11.09
C GLU A 304 -1.86 13.65 11.46
N THR A 305 -2.95 14.40 11.57
CA THR A 305 -4.29 13.87 11.86
C THR A 305 -5.24 14.21 10.71
N MET A 306 -6.50 13.77 10.78
CA MET A 306 -7.52 14.08 9.76
C MET A 306 -7.70 15.58 9.47
N LYS A 307 -7.21 16.47 10.35
CA LYS A 307 -7.13 17.92 10.09
C LYS A 307 -6.30 18.27 8.86
N SER A 308 -5.21 17.55 8.57
CA SER A 308 -4.38 17.79 7.39
C SER A 308 -5.09 17.42 6.08
N MET A 309 -6.11 16.56 6.16
CA MET A 309 -6.88 16.07 5.01
C MET A 309 -8.14 16.92 4.72
N LYS A 310 -8.43 17.95 5.53
CA LYS A 310 -9.69 18.72 5.46
C LYS A 310 -9.97 19.34 4.07
N ASN A 311 -8.91 19.69 3.33
CA ASN A 311 -9.00 20.31 2.00
C ASN A 311 -8.53 19.36 0.89
N SER A 312 -8.47 18.05 1.16
CA SER A 312 -8.16 17.05 0.15
C SER A 312 -9.26 17.01 -0.90
N TYR A 313 -8.88 16.90 -2.17
CA TYR A 313 -9.82 16.68 -3.28
C TYR A 313 -10.20 15.19 -3.44
N HIS A 314 -9.56 14.29 -2.68
CA HIS A 314 -9.91 12.87 -2.66
C HIS A 314 -11.13 12.61 -1.78
N ASP A 315 -12.11 11.89 -2.33
CA ASP A 315 -13.26 11.39 -1.57
C ASP A 315 -12.89 10.06 -0.88
N LEU A 316 -12.41 10.17 0.35
CA LEU A 316 -11.98 9.03 1.15
C LEU A 316 -13.12 8.03 1.44
N ASN A 317 -14.37 8.50 1.45
CA ASN A 317 -15.53 7.63 1.65
C ASN A 317 -15.81 6.78 0.41
N HIS A 318 -15.68 7.36 -0.78
CA HIS A 318 -15.80 6.60 -2.03
C HIS A 318 -14.68 5.57 -2.20
N GLU A 319 -13.44 5.92 -1.84
CA GLU A 319 -12.33 4.94 -1.86
C GLU A 319 -12.53 3.82 -0.83
N ALA A 320 -12.98 4.14 0.39
CA ALA A 320 -13.30 3.12 1.40
C ALA A 320 -14.40 2.15 0.92
N LYS A 321 -15.45 2.66 0.26
CA LYS A 321 -16.48 1.83 -0.36
C LYS A 321 -15.92 0.93 -1.47
N ALA A 322 -14.99 1.43 -2.28
CA ALA A 322 -14.35 0.64 -3.33
C ALA A 322 -13.49 -0.48 -2.74
N LEU A 323 -12.69 -0.19 -1.70
CA LEU A 323 -11.91 -1.21 -0.99
C LEU A 323 -12.80 -2.29 -0.38
N LYS A 324 -13.92 -1.90 0.24
CA LYS A 324 -14.90 -2.84 0.78
C LYS A 324 -15.48 -3.76 -0.30
N ARG A 325 -15.84 -3.24 -1.48
CA ARG A 325 -16.29 -4.07 -2.61
C ARG A 325 -15.22 -5.06 -3.08
N LEU A 326 -13.96 -4.61 -3.16
CA LEU A 326 -12.84 -5.48 -3.54
C LEU A 326 -12.65 -6.61 -2.52
N GLU A 327 -12.75 -6.31 -1.23
CA GLU A 327 -12.67 -7.32 -0.16
C GLU A 327 -13.85 -8.29 -0.22
N GLU A 328 -15.09 -7.80 -0.28
CA GLU A 328 -16.31 -8.63 -0.32
C GLU A 328 -16.32 -9.59 -1.53
N SER A 329 -15.74 -9.15 -2.66
CA SER A 329 -15.57 -9.99 -3.85
C SER A 329 -14.48 -11.06 -3.71
N GLY A 330 -13.58 -10.93 -2.72
CA GLY A 330 -12.39 -11.75 -2.56
C GLY A 330 -11.23 -11.37 -3.48
N ALA A 331 -11.30 -10.23 -4.17
CA ALA A 331 -10.23 -9.74 -5.03
C ALA A 331 -8.99 -9.31 -4.24
N ILE A 332 -9.19 -8.83 -3.01
CA ILE A 332 -8.12 -8.52 -2.05
C ILE A 332 -8.44 -9.13 -0.68
N LEU A 333 -7.40 -9.36 0.14
CA LEU A 333 -7.54 -9.75 1.54
C LEU A 333 -6.70 -8.84 2.44
N TYR A 334 -7.24 -8.45 3.59
CA TYR A 334 -6.51 -7.68 4.58
C TYR A 334 -5.67 -8.58 5.49
N LEU A 335 -4.46 -8.14 5.82
CA LEU A 335 -3.57 -8.84 6.76
C LEU A 335 -3.87 -8.54 8.24
N HIS A 336 -4.69 -7.53 8.51
CA HIS A 336 -5.10 -7.16 9.87
C HIS A 336 -6.58 -6.75 9.88
N PRO A 337 -7.24 -6.80 11.05
CA PRO A 337 -8.56 -6.20 11.22
C PRO A 337 -8.53 -4.72 10.84
N HIS A 338 -9.49 -4.28 10.05
CA HIS A 338 -9.67 -2.89 9.64
C HIS A 338 -11.18 -2.63 9.63
N LEU A 339 -11.66 -1.80 10.55
CA LEU A 339 -13.07 -1.40 10.63
C LEU A 339 -13.16 0.07 11.03
#